data_AF-A0A0C9W8E8-F1
#
_entry.id   AF-A0A0C9W8E8-F1
#
_cell.length_a   1.000
_cell.length_b   1.000
_cell.length_c   1.000
_cell.angle_alpha   90.00
_cell.angle_beta   90.00
_cell.angle_gamma   90.00
#
_symmetry.space_group_name_H-M   'P 1'
#
loop_
_entity.id
_entity.type
_entity.pdbx_description
1 polymer ?
#
loop_
_entity_poly.entity_id
_entity_poly.type
_entity_poly.pdbx_seq_one_letter_code
_entity_poly.pdbx_strand_id
1 'polypeptide(L)'
;HAELHNIVERIIGVVKRRFHILVVPPEYGMDIQAHIPPACCCLHNIIQKWDPVELEDVEREIMLAPLADELGEMYGTLADHIPTSVDRDVMSVVQDRIAQNIWASYAEEQQCRGYPVANLQGE
;
A
#
# COMPACT_ATOMS: atom_id res chain seq x y z
N HIS A 1 -13.76 2.68 -8.88
CA HIS A 1 -12.46 2.08 -9.24
C HIS A 1 -11.30 2.99 -8.83
N ALA A 2 -11.28 4.25 -9.28
CA ALA A 2 -10.26 5.24 -8.86
C ALA A 2 -10.20 5.50 -7.35
N GLU A 3 -11.35 5.57 -6.65
CA GLU A 3 -11.36 5.81 -5.20
C GLU A 3 -10.70 4.70 -4.38
N LEU A 4 -10.95 3.44 -4.75
CA LEU A 4 -10.32 2.30 -4.10
C LEU A 4 -8.82 2.27 -4.36
N HIS A 5 -8.41 2.58 -5.60
CA HIS A 5 -7.01 2.69 -5.96
C HIS A 5 -6.31 3.74 -5.09
N ASN A 6 -6.91 4.92 -4.94
CA ASN A 6 -6.40 5.97 -4.08
C ASN A 6 -6.26 5.53 -2.62
N ILE A 7 -7.22 4.75 -2.11
CA ILE A 7 -7.15 4.20 -0.74
C ILE A 7 -6.00 3.19 -0.61
N VAL A 8 -5.85 2.28 -1.58
CA VAL A 8 -4.78 1.28 -1.58
C VAL A 8 -3.41 1.95 -1.70
N GLU A 9 -3.25 2.90 -2.62
CA GLU A 9 -2.03 3.69 -2.77
C GLU A 9 -1.70 4.47 -1.49
N ARG A 10 -2.71 5.01 -0.84
CA ARG A 10 -2.54 5.71 0.45
C ARG A 10 -2.06 4.77 1.54
N ILE A 11 -2.63 3.57 1.65
CA ILE A 11 -2.19 2.56 2.63
C ILE A 11 -0.73 2.15 2.34
N ILE A 12 -0.41 1.84 1.09
CA ILE A 12 0.96 1.49 0.68
C ILE A 12 1.91 2.65 0.98
N GLY A 13 1.51 3.89 0.72
CA GLY A 13 2.29 5.09 1.00
C GLY A 13 2.54 5.33 2.49
N VAL A 14 1.58 5.02 3.37
CA VAL A 14 1.77 5.07 4.83
C VAL A 14 2.79 4.02 5.28
N VAL A 15 2.64 2.78 4.80
CA VAL A 15 3.56 1.68 5.15
C VAL A 15 4.98 1.98 4.65
N LYS A 16 5.14 2.48 3.42
CA LYS A 16 6.46 2.87 2.87
C LYS A 16 7.12 4.00 3.64
N ARG A 17 6.35 5.02 4.07
CA ARG A 17 6.89 6.13 4.85
C ARG A 17 7.32 5.72 6.25
N ARG A 18 6.57 4.80 6.88
CA ARG A 18 6.92 4.26 8.19
C ARG A 18 8.14 3.34 8.14
N PHE A 19 8.21 2.46 7.14
CA PHE A 19 9.29 1.49 6.99
C PHE A 19 10.20 1.90 5.85
N HIS A 20 11.21 2.72 6.15
CA HIS A 20 12.15 3.24 5.17
C HIS A 20 12.89 2.13 4.37
N ILE A 21 12.98 0.91 4.93
CA ILE A 21 13.50 -0.28 4.22
C ILE A 21 12.71 -0.64 2.93
N LEU A 22 11.46 -0.17 2.79
CA LEU A 22 10.65 -0.36 1.58
C LEU A 22 10.92 0.69 0.49
N VAL A 23 11.70 1.72 0.83
CA VAL A 23 12.06 2.85 -0.06
C VAL A 23 13.53 2.77 -0.46
N VAL A 24 14.37 2.25 0.43
CA VAL A 24 15.80 2.06 0.16
C VAL A 24 16.02 0.87 -0.77
N PRO A 25 16.94 0.99 -1.75
CA PRO A 25 17.42 -0.14 -2.53
C PRO A 25 17.84 -1.30 -1.63
N PRO A 26 17.16 -2.47 -1.68
CA PRO A 26 17.54 -3.57 -0.80
C PRO A 26 18.82 -4.21 -1.35
N GLU A 27 19.85 -4.40 -0.55
CA GLU A 27 21.05 -5.16 -0.96
C GLU A 27 20.84 -6.69 -0.87
N TYR A 28 19.59 -7.11 -0.61
CA TYR A 28 19.21 -8.49 -0.39
C TYR A 28 18.79 -9.19 -1.68
N GLY A 29 18.95 -10.51 -1.75
CA GLY A 29 18.40 -11.33 -2.83
C GLY A 29 16.87 -11.24 -2.92
N MET A 30 16.31 -11.53 -4.10
CA MET A 30 14.87 -11.46 -4.37
C MET A 30 14.03 -12.33 -3.42
N ASP A 31 14.59 -13.46 -3.00
CA ASP A 31 14.03 -14.38 -2.01
C ASP A 31 13.77 -13.68 -0.67
N ILE A 32 14.69 -12.82 -0.23
CA ILE A 32 14.55 -12.04 0.99
C ILE A 32 13.66 -10.82 0.74
N GLN A 33 13.84 -10.12 -0.37
CA GLN A 33 13.07 -8.91 -0.71
C GLN A 33 11.56 -9.16 -0.74
N ALA A 34 11.12 -10.31 -1.27
CA ALA A 34 9.70 -10.67 -1.32
C ALA A 34 9.05 -10.81 0.07
N HIS A 35 9.84 -11.09 1.11
CA HIS A 35 9.35 -11.22 2.49
C HIS A 35 9.28 -9.89 3.24
N ILE A 36 9.98 -8.84 2.77
CA ILE A 36 10.04 -7.55 3.46
C ILE A 36 8.65 -6.87 3.52
N PRO A 37 7.88 -6.72 2.41
CA PRO A 37 6.59 -6.04 2.48
C PRO A 37 5.57 -6.74 3.40
N PRO A 38 5.36 -8.09 3.32
CA PRO A 38 4.48 -8.78 4.25
C PRO A 38 4.92 -8.65 5.72
N ALA A 39 6.21 -8.72 6.00
CA ALA A 39 6.74 -8.55 7.36
C ALA A 39 6.46 -7.15 7.91
N CYS A 40 6.68 -6.10 7.11
CA CYS A 40 6.34 -4.72 7.48
C CYS A 40 4.83 -4.55 7.77
N CYS A 41 3.95 -5.14 6.94
CA CYS A 41 2.51 -5.12 7.19
C CYS A 41 2.14 -5.86 8.50
N CYS A 42 2.74 -7.02 8.77
CA CYS A 42 2.53 -7.73 10.04
C CYS A 42 2.99 -6.90 11.24
N LEU A 43 4.18 -6.29 11.16
CA LEU A 43 4.70 -5.42 12.22
C LEU A 43 3.80 -4.21 12.44
N HIS A 44 3.30 -3.58 11.37
CA HIS A 44 2.34 -2.48 11.45
C HIS A 44 1.08 -2.90 12.23
N ASN A 45 0.49 -4.04 11.88
CA ASN A 45 -0.70 -4.56 12.56
C ASN A 45 -0.45 -4.91 14.03
N ILE A 46 0.74 -5.44 14.35
CA ILE A 46 1.14 -5.72 15.74
C ILE A 46 1.22 -4.41 16.52
N ILE A 47 1.93 -3.40 16.01
CA ILE A 47 2.08 -2.12 16.69
C ILE A 47 0.69 -1.47 16.88
N GLN A 48 -0.15 -1.45 15.85
CA GLN A 48 -1.52 -0.94 15.95
C GLN A 48 -2.33 -1.62 17.07
N LYS A 49 -2.14 -2.93 17.26
CA LYS A 49 -2.87 -3.70 18.27
C LYS A 49 -2.40 -3.42 19.70
N TRP A 50 -1.11 -3.18 19.90
CA TRP A 50 -0.50 -3.11 21.23
C TRP A 50 -0.14 -1.69 21.68
N ASP A 51 0.08 -0.78 20.74
CA ASP A 51 0.41 0.62 20.98
C ASP A 51 -0.14 1.51 19.84
N PRO A 52 -1.45 1.83 19.87
CA PRO A 52 -2.07 2.65 18.82
C PRO A 52 -1.63 4.11 18.86
N VAL A 53 -1.17 4.62 20.01
CA VAL A 53 -0.77 6.04 20.18
C VAL A 53 0.51 6.33 19.39
N GLU A 54 1.48 5.42 19.44
CA GLU A 54 2.69 5.47 18.60
C GLU A 54 2.39 5.41 17.09
N LEU A 55 1.24 4.89 16.70
CA LEU A 55 0.80 4.88 15.31
C LEU A 55 0.12 6.20 14.93
N GLU A 56 -0.76 6.72 15.79
CA GLU A 56 -1.53 7.94 15.54
C GLU A 56 -0.63 9.15 15.28
N ASP A 57 0.44 9.33 16.07
CA ASP A 57 1.35 10.47 15.91
C ASP A 57 2.14 10.38 14.59
N VAL A 58 2.66 9.20 14.28
CA VAL A 58 3.44 8.95 13.05
C VAL A 58 2.55 9.02 11.81
N GLU A 59 1.35 8.45 11.84
CA GLU A 59 0.40 8.50 10.73
C GLU A 59 -0.11 9.92 10.49
N ARG A 60 -0.36 10.68 11.56
CA ARG A 60 -0.77 12.08 11.48
C ARG A 60 0.35 12.95 10.89
N GLU A 61 1.59 12.75 11.30
CA GLU A 61 2.75 13.43 10.70
C GLU A 61 2.89 13.07 9.20
N ILE A 62 2.75 11.78 8.86
CA ILE A 62 2.77 11.29 7.48
C ILE A 62 1.62 11.85 6.63
N MET A 63 0.44 12.05 7.21
CA MET A 63 -0.72 12.62 6.51
C MET A 63 -0.66 14.14 6.35
N LEU A 64 0.02 14.84 7.26
CA LEU A 64 0.20 16.29 7.23
C LEU A 64 1.42 16.72 6.41
N ALA A 65 2.40 15.83 6.23
CA ALA A 65 3.49 16.03 5.28
C ALA A 65 2.89 16.24 3.88
N PRO A 66 3.32 17.25 3.11
CA PRO A 66 2.89 17.43 1.74
C PRO A 66 3.02 16.10 1.00
N LEU A 67 2.05 15.77 0.14
CA LEU A 67 2.15 14.69 -0.84
C LEU A 67 3.19 15.08 -1.92
N ALA A 68 4.32 15.63 -1.50
CA ALA A 68 5.42 15.93 -2.37
C ALA A 68 6.03 14.60 -2.75
N ASP A 69 6.09 14.43 -4.06
CA ASP A 69 6.84 13.49 -4.89
C ASP A 69 8.35 13.42 -4.55
N GLU A 70 8.75 13.67 -3.30
CA GLU A 70 10.14 13.66 -2.81
C GLU A 70 10.68 12.24 -2.55
N LEU A 71 9.99 11.20 -3.04
CA LEU A 71 10.64 9.91 -3.30
C LEU A 71 11.06 9.88 -4.76
N GLY A 72 11.96 10.81 -5.12
CA GLY A 72 12.61 10.81 -6.42
C GLY A 72 13.20 9.43 -6.69
N GLU A 73 12.69 8.77 -7.74
CA GLU A 73 13.32 7.78 -8.60
C GLU A 73 14.44 6.88 -8.00
N MET A 74 14.28 6.38 -6.78
CA MET A 74 15.24 5.45 -6.17
C MET A 74 14.60 4.08 -6.00
N TYR A 75 14.07 3.54 -7.10
CA TYR A 75 13.77 2.12 -7.16
C TYR A 75 15.10 1.35 -7.06
N GLY A 76 15.19 0.43 -6.11
CA GLY A 76 16.42 -0.33 -5.87
C GLY A 76 16.93 -1.05 -7.10
N THR A 77 18.26 -1.12 -7.23
CA THR A 77 18.99 -1.83 -8.30
C THR A 77 18.89 -3.36 -8.16
N LEU A 78 17.68 -3.91 -8.12
CA LEU A 78 17.42 -5.36 -8.25
C LEU A 78 16.30 -5.68 -9.24
N ALA A 79 16.14 -4.82 -10.26
CA ALA A 79 15.65 -5.29 -11.54
C ALA A 79 16.88 -5.44 -12.46
N ASP A 80 16.96 -6.53 -13.21
CA ASP A 80 18.01 -6.75 -14.24
C ASP A 80 17.97 -5.64 -15.33
N HIS A 81 16.93 -4.79 -15.28
CA HIS A 81 16.64 -3.70 -16.19
C HIS A 81 15.92 -2.54 -15.46
N ILE A 82 16.09 -1.32 -15.97
CA ILE A 82 15.27 -0.16 -15.56
C ILE A 82 13.80 -0.51 -15.87
N PRO A 83 12.86 -0.41 -14.90
CA PRO A 83 11.45 -0.73 -15.13
C PRO A 83 10.92 0.07 -16.32
N THR A 84 10.56 -0.64 -17.40
CA THR A 84 10.04 0.01 -18.62
C THR A 84 8.59 0.45 -18.38
N SER A 85 8.07 1.39 -19.16
CA SER A 85 6.64 1.75 -19.12
C SER A 85 5.72 0.53 -19.24
N VAL A 86 6.13 -0.49 -20.01
CA VAL A 86 5.41 -1.76 -20.14
C VAL A 86 5.36 -2.55 -18.81
N ASP A 87 6.43 -2.56 -18.03
CA ASP A 87 6.43 -3.22 -16.71
C ASP A 87 5.48 -2.52 -15.75
N ARG A 88 5.36 -1.18 -15.85
CA ARG A 88 4.37 -0.42 -15.08
C ARG A 88 2.95 -0.77 -15.48
N ASP A 89 2.68 -0.90 -16.77
CA ASP A 89 1.35 -1.28 -17.25
C ASP A 89 0.96 -2.68 -16.77
N VAL A 90 1.89 -3.64 -16.82
CA VAL A 90 1.68 -4.99 -16.28
C VAL A 90 1.43 -4.95 -14.77
N MET A 91 2.23 -4.18 -14.04
CA MET A 91 2.06 -4.04 -12.59
C MET A 91 0.74 -3.35 -12.24
N SER A 92 0.28 -2.38 -13.03
CA SER A 92 -1.01 -1.71 -12.88
C SER A 92 -2.16 -2.70 -13.03
N VAL A 93 -2.11 -3.59 -14.03
CA VAL A 93 -3.11 -4.66 -14.21
C VAL A 93 -3.13 -5.62 -13.01
N VAL A 94 -1.95 -5.98 -12.48
CA VAL A 94 -1.85 -6.84 -11.29
C VAL A 94 -2.45 -6.16 -10.06
N GLN A 95 -2.15 -4.87 -9.86
CA GLN A 95 -2.69 -4.07 -8.76
C GLN A 95 -4.22 -3.93 -8.88
N ASP A 96 -4.74 -3.67 -10.07
CA ASP A 96 -6.18 -3.59 -10.33
C ASP A 96 -6.89 -4.89 -9.96
N ARG A 97 -6.31 -6.04 -10.31
CA ARG A 97 -6.87 -7.35 -9.96
C ARG A 97 -6.91 -7.56 -8.45
N ILE A 98 -5.87 -7.14 -7.73
CA ILE A 98 -5.82 -7.23 -6.27
C ILE A 98 -6.89 -6.32 -5.65
N ALA A 99 -7.00 -5.07 -6.13
CA ALA A 99 -8.00 -4.12 -5.66
C ALA A 99 -9.43 -4.66 -5.86
N GLN A 100 -9.72 -5.25 -7.02
CA GLN A 100 -11.02 -5.88 -7.30
C GLN A 100 -11.34 -7.02 -6.33
N ASN A 101 -10.36 -7.87 -6.02
CA ASN A 101 -10.55 -8.99 -5.08
C ASN A 101 -10.81 -8.50 -3.64
N ILE A 102 -10.08 -7.49 -3.20
CA ILE A 102 -10.28 -6.87 -1.87
C ILE A 102 -11.67 -6.23 -1.80
N TRP A 103 -12.07 -5.50 -2.84
CA TRP A 103 -13.40 -4.88 -2.93
C TRP A 103 -14.53 -5.89 -2.86
N ALA A 104 -14.43 -6.98 -3.64
CA ALA A 104 -15.45 -8.03 -3.63
C ALA A 104 -15.60 -8.64 -2.24
N SER A 105 -14.48 -8.96 -1.58
CA SER A 105 -14.48 -9.51 -0.22
C SER A 105 -15.09 -8.55 0.79
N TYR A 106 -14.81 -7.25 0.67
CA TYR A 106 -15.37 -6.21 1.54
C TYR A 106 -16.87 -6.00 1.31
N ALA A 107 -17.31 -5.96 0.05
CA ALA A 107 -18.72 -5.80 -0.30
C ALA A 107 -19.58 -6.97 0.21
N GLU A 108 -19.07 -8.19 0.12
CA GLU A 108 -19.68 -9.39 0.72
C GLU A 108 -19.79 -9.25 2.25
N GLU A 109 -18.73 -8.78 2.90
CA GLU A 109 -18.73 -8.57 4.35
C GLU A 109 -19.77 -7.52 4.79
N GLN A 110 -19.90 -6.42 4.04
CA GLN A 110 -20.90 -5.38 4.32
C GLN A 110 -22.33 -5.89 4.15
N GLN A 111 -22.56 -6.75 3.14
CA GLN A 111 -23.86 -7.36 2.89
C GLN A 111 -24.25 -8.37 3.98
N CYS A 112 -23.28 -9.14 4.51
CA CYS A 112 -23.47 -10.01 5.67
C CYS A 112 -23.77 -9.22 6.97
N ARG A 113 -23.24 -8.01 7.11
CA ARG A 113 -23.47 -7.12 8.27
C ARG A 113 -24.79 -6.32 8.19
N GLY A 114 -25.55 -6.46 7.11
CA GLY A 114 -26.88 -5.84 6.96
C GLY A 114 -26.88 -4.35 6.60
N TYR A 115 -25.74 -3.79 6.19
CA TYR A 115 -25.66 -2.40 5.70
C TYR A 115 -25.84 -2.38 4.17
N PRO A 116 -26.70 -1.49 3.62
CA PRO A 116 -26.90 -1.41 2.17
C PRO A 116 -25.66 -0.83 1.48
N VAL A 117 -25.09 -1.59 0.53
CA VAL A 117 -23.91 -1.23 -0.29
C VAL A 117 -24.21 -0.12 -1.32
N ALA A 118 -25.44 0.38 -1.36
CA ALA A 118 -25.86 1.46 -2.23
C ALA A 118 -25.67 2.81 -1.54
N ASN A 119 -24.51 3.46 -1.72
CA ASN A 119 -24.33 4.93 -1.76
C ASN A 119 -22.85 5.35 -1.78
N LEU A 120 -22.03 4.85 -2.71
CA LEU A 120 -20.69 5.43 -2.99
C LEU A 120 -20.41 5.50 -4.50
N GLN A 121 -21.43 5.81 -5.30
CA GLN A 121 -21.29 6.25 -6.69
C GLN A 121 -22.04 7.58 -6.83
N GLY A 122 -21.31 8.68 -6.68
CA GLY A 122 -21.78 10.07 -6.76
C GLY A 122 -20.93 10.87 -5.77
N GLU A 123 -20.04 11.79 -6.15
CA GLU A 123 -19.93 12.65 -7.35
C GLU A 123 -18.47 12.77 -7.81
#